data_AF-A0A7C1K770-F1
#
_entry.id   AF-A0A7C1K770-F1
#
_cell.length_a   1.000
_cell.length_b   1.000
_cell.length_c   1.000
_cell.angle_alpha   90.00
_cell.angle_beta   90.00
_cell.angle_gamma   90.00
#
_symmetry.space_group_name_H-M   'P 1'
#
loop_
_entity.id
_entity.type
_entity.pdbx_description
1 polymer ?
#
loop_
_entity_poly.entity_id
_entity_poly.type
_entity_poly.pdbx_seq_one_letter_code
_entity_poly.pdbx_strand_id
1 'polypeptide(L)'
;MPYIVRLVHDAEVKPGATMELPSRHASVLTIAFRVKTSGSVVMMVDERQNESWEEKNREEFLEGVTLWECRLSRPDFRVRLYNPSPVDSVTVTVDANIPQLTETSPEN
;
A
#
# COMPACT_ATOMS: atom_id res chain seq x y z
N MET A 1 -7.10 15.82 13.62
CA MET A 1 -6.35 16.07 12.37
C MET A 1 -6.27 14.77 11.60
N PRO A 2 -6.42 14.74 10.26
CA PRO A 2 -6.21 13.52 9.50
C PRO A 2 -4.74 13.11 9.64
N TYR A 3 -4.49 11.89 10.12
CA TYR A 3 -3.15 11.34 10.24
C TYR A 3 -2.78 10.74 8.88
N ILE A 4 -2.10 11.53 8.05
CA ILE A 4 -1.52 11.03 6.80
C ILE A 4 -0.20 10.35 7.13
N VAL A 5 -0.10 9.08 6.76
CA VAL A 5 1.06 8.23 6.97
C VAL A 5 1.69 7.95 5.62
N ARG A 6 2.98 8.27 5.47
CA ARG A 6 3.73 7.86 4.30
C ARG A 6 4.13 6.39 4.45
N LEU A 7 3.62 5.55 3.58
CA LEU A 7 3.94 4.13 3.56
C LEU A 7 5.26 3.88 2.82
N VAL A 8 5.49 4.63 1.74
CA VAL A 8 6.72 4.58 0.96
C VAL A 8 6.94 5.92 0.25
N HIS A 9 8.21 6.32 0.07
CA HIS A 9 8.58 7.57 -0.60
C HIS A 9 9.55 7.29 -1.74
N ASP A 10 9.16 7.70 -2.95
CA ASP A 10 9.97 7.66 -4.17
C ASP A 10 10.78 6.36 -4.31
N ALA A 11 10.13 5.23 -4.00
CA ALA A 11 10.77 3.94 -4.06
C ALA A 11 10.72 3.40 -5.48
N GLU A 12 11.84 2.85 -5.93
CA GLU A 12 11.95 2.20 -7.22
C GLU A 12 11.44 0.75 -7.15
N VAL A 13 10.46 0.43 -7.98
CA VAL A 13 9.98 -0.95 -8.20
C VAL A 13 10.48 -1.41 -9.56
N LYS A 14 11.38 -2.40 -9.56
CA LYS A 14 12.00 -2.94 -10.77
C LYS A 14 10.98 -3.62 -11.69
N PRO A 15 11.28 -3.74 -13.00
CA PRO A 15 10.43 -4.46 -13.95
C PRO A 15 10.04 -5.85 -13.45
N GLY A 16 8.75 -6.18 -13.50
CA GLY A 16 8.20 -7.46 -13.06
C GLY A 16 8.34 -7.77 -11.56
N ALA A 17 8.85 -6.84 -10.75
CA ALA A 17 9.07 -7.06 -9.32
C ALA A 17 7.86 -6.67 -8.49
N THR A 18 7.73 -7.30 -7.31
CA THR A 18 6.79 -6.90 -6.27
C THR A 18 7.56 -6.40 -5.05
N MET A 19 7.22 -5.22 -4.55
CA MET A 19 7.70 -4.66 -3.30
C MET A 19 6.63 -4.82 -2.23
N GLU A 20 6.97 -5.44 -1.10
CA GLU A 20 6.09 -5.54 0.06
C GLU A 20 6.46 -4.47 1.08
N LEU A 21 5.47 -3.71 1.54
CA LEU A 21 5.63 -2.69 2.57
C LEU A 21 5.33 -3.29 3.96
N PRO A 22 5.92 -2.74 5.04
CA PRO A 22 5.62 -3.19 6.39
C PRO A 22 4.13 -3.12 6.70
N SER A 23 3.63 -4.08 7.50
CA SER A 23 2.24 -4.08 7.94
C SER A 23 1.89 -2.86 8.78
N ARG A 24 0.59 -2.56 8.83
CA ARG A 24 0.01 -1.45 9.56
C ARG A 24 -1.28 -1.91 10.23
N HIS A 25 -1.59 -1.26 11.34
CA HIS A 25 -2.85 -1.39 12.04
C HIS A 25 -3.72 -0.15 11.80
N ALA A 26 -4.97 -0.34 11.40
CA ALA A 26 -5.94 0.73 11.18
C ALA A 26 -7.09 0.64 12.19
N SER A 27 -7.31 1.72 12.94
CA SER A 27 -8.49 1.85 13.83
C SER A 27 -9.79 2.14 13.06
N VAL A 28 -9.67 2.68 11.84
CA VAL A 28 -10.77 2.96 10.91
C VAL A 28 -10.54 2.15 9.64
N LEU A 29 -11.52 1.35 9.25
CA LEU A 29 -11.40 0.39 8.15
C LEU A 29 -11.63 1.00 6.76
N THR A 30 -11.78 2.32 6.66
CA THR A 30 -11.83 3.02 5.37
C THR A 30 -10.55 3.82 5.21
N ILE A 31 -9.74 3.42 4.23
CA ILE A 31 -8.43 4.01 3.95
C ILE A 31 -8.46 4.60 2.53
N ALA A 32 -8.18 5.88 2.44
CA ALA A 32 -7.81 6.58 1.23
C ALA A 32 -6.29 6.59 1.06
N PHE A 33 -5.84 6.02 -0.05
CA PHE A 33 -4.46 6.05 -0.50
C PHE A 33 -4.27 7.15 -1.52
N ARG A 34 -3.22 7.96 -1.34
CA ARG A 34 -2.67 8.83 -2.38
C ARG A 34 -1.47 8.12 -2.98
N VAL A 35 -1.59 7.73 -4.24
CA VAL A 35 -0.55 7.04 -4.99
C VAL A 35 0.02 8.01 -6.03
N LYS A 36 1.33 8.27 -5.98
CA LYS A 36 2.07 8.98 -7.02
C LYS A 36 3.02 7.99 -7.68
N THR A 37 2.95 7.83 -9.00
CA THR A 37 3.79 6.91 -9.75
C THR A 37 4.31 7.52 -11.05
N SER A 38 5.51 7.13 -11.48
CA SER A 38 6.11 7.51 -12.76
C SER A 38 5.71 6.61 -13.94
N GLY A 39 4.91 5.57 -13.70
CA GLY A 39 4.46 4.61 -14.70
C GLY A 39 3.36 3.69 -14.15
N SER A 40 2.99 2.63 -14.88
CA SER A 40 1.98 1.69 -14.38
C SER A 40 2.48 0.95 -13.12
N VAL A 41 1.66 0.91 -12.07
CA VAL A 41 1.88 0.10 -10.89
C VAL A 41 0.56 -0.52 -10.43
N VAL A 42 0.59 -1.79 -10.05
CA VAL A 42 -0.53 -2.47 -9.42
C VAL A 42 -0.31 -2.45 -7.91
N MET A 43 -1.22 -1.83 -7.16
CA MET A 43 -1.23 -1.91 -5.70
C MET A 43 -2.19 -3.00 -5.25
N MET A 44 -1.75 -3.86 -4.35
CA MET A 44 -2.57 -4.85 -3.69
C MET A 44 -2.57 -4.55 -2.19
N VAL A 45 -3.74 -4.69 -1.57
CA VAL A 45 -3.91 -4.58 -0.13
C VAL A 45 -4.27 -5.96 0.40
N ASP A 46 -3.35 -6.52 1.19
CA ASP A 46 -3.58 -7.77 1.89
C ASP A 46 -4.05 -7.49 3.31
N GLU A 47 -4.99 -8.30 3.80
CA GLU A 47 -5.45 -8.27 5.19
C GLU A 47 -4.98 -9.52 5.94
N ARG A 48 -4.65 -9.37 7.22
CA ARG A 48 -4.21 -10.51 8.03
C ARG A 48 -5.39 -11.42 8.36
N GLN A 49 -5.26 -12.72 8.10
CA GLN A 49 -6.19 -13.77 8.50
C GLN A 49 -5.46 -14.81 9.33
N ASN A 50 -5.66 -14.83 10.64
CA ASN A 50 -4.91 -15.70 11.54
C ASN A 50 -3.38 -15.46 11.36
N GLU A 51 -2.67 -16.47 10.86
CA GLU A 51 -1.22 -16.45 10.60
C GLU A 51 -0.86 -16.22 9.13
N SER A 52 -1.84 -15.92 8.26
CA SER A 52 -1.62 -15.66 6.83
C SER A 52 -2.08 -14.27 6.38
N TRP A 53 -1.66 -13.88 5.19
CA TRP A 53 -2.08 -12.66 4.51
C TRP A 53 -2.91 -13.03 3.28
N GLU A 54 -4.05 -12.36 3.10
CA GLU A 54 -4.97 -12.59 1.99
C GLU A 54 -5.20 -11.28 1.22
N GLU A 55 -5.00 -11.29 -0.09
CA GLU A 55 -5.32 -10.15 -0.95
C GLU A 55 -6.82 -9.87 -0.92
N LYS A 56 -7.20 -8.63 -0.59
CA LYS A 56 -8.61 -8.21 -0.53
C LYS A 56 -8.96 -7.14 -1.54
N ASN A 57 -8.03 -6.25 -1.83
CA ASN A 57 -8.24 -5.18 -2.79
C ASN A 57 -7.04 -5.09 -3.72
N ARG A 58 -7.31 -4.70 -4.97
CA ARG A 58 -6.31 -4.53 -6.02
C ARG A 58 -6.73 -3.40 -6.94
N GLU A 59 -5.80 -2.54 -7.29
CA GLU A 59 -6.03 -1.43 -8.23
C GLU A 59 -4.77 -1.18 -9.07
N GLU A 60 -4.97 -0.81 -10.35
CA GLU A 60 -3.90 -0.39 -11.24
C GLU A 60 -3.87 1.14 -11.34
N PHE A 61 -2.67 1.72 -11.19
CA PHE A 61 -2.43 3.14 -11.28
C PHE A 61 -1.53 3.43 -12.46
N LEU A 62 -1.94 4.38 -13.30
CA LEU A 62 -1.11 4.94 -14.36
C LEU A 62 -0.26 6.10 -13.84
N GLU A 63 0.67 6.57 -14.67
CA GLU A 63 1.52 7.72 -14.36
C GLU A 63 0.71 8.92 -13.86
N GLY A 64 1.19 9.54 -12.78
CA GLY A 64 0.57 10.72 -12.18
C GLY A 64 0.27 10.53 -10.70
N VAL A 65 -0.83 11.15 -10.25
CA VAL A 65 -1.29 11.10 -8.86
C VAL A 65 -2.75 10.70 -8.83
N THR A 66 -3.07 9.64 -8.09
CA THR A 66 -4.42 9.11 -7.92
C THR A 66 -4.78 9.01 -6.45
N LEU A 67 -6.03 9.31 -6.12
CA LEU A 67 -6.63 9.01 -4.82
C LEU A 67 -7.51 7.77 -4.97
N TRP A 68 -7.32 6.78 -4.11
CA TRP A 68 -8.09 5.53 -4.13
C TRP A 68 -8.61 5.21 -2.73
N GLU A 69 -9.92 5.05 -2.60
CA GLU A 69 -10.56 4.62 -1.35
C GLU A 69 -10.71 3.10 -1.34
N CYS A 70 -10.23 2.49 -0.27
CA CYS A 70 -10.24 1.06 -0.03
C CYS A 70 -10.93 0.80 1.32
N ARG A 71 -11.83 -0.19 1.34
CA ARG A 71 -12.45 -0.67 2.58
C ARG A 71 -11.80 -1.97 3.00
N LEU A 72 -11.31 -1.99 4.23
CA LEU A 72 -10.79 -3.18 4.88
C LEU A 72 -11.92 -3.92 5.60
N SER A 73 -11.80 -5.24 5.69
CA SER A 73 -12.64 -6.06 6.57
C SER A 73 -11.98 -6.28 7.94
N ARG A 74 -10.66 -6.11 8.03
CA ARG A 74 -9.83 -6.33 9.22
C ARG A 74 -8.83 -5.19 9.42
N PRO A 75 -8.39 -4.94 10.66
CA PRO A 75 -7.58 -3.76 10.98
C PRO A 75 -6.11 -3.90 10.58
N ASP A 76 -5.57 -5.12 10.53
CA ASP A 76 -4.19 -5.37 10.15
C ASP A 76 -4.09 -5.61 8.65
N PHE A 77 -3.34 -4.74 7.97
CA PHE A 77 -3.17 -4.77 6.53
C PHE A 77 -1.70 -4.56 6.15
N ARG A 78 -1.33 -4.98 4.94
CA ARG A 78 -0.07 -4.59 4.30
C ARG A 78 -0.33 -4.24 2.84
N VAL A 79 0.59 -3.49 2.26
CA VAL A 79 0.51 -3.06 0.87
C VAL A 79 1.63 -3.75 0.07
N ARG A 80 1.28 -4.27 -1.09
CA ARG A 80 2.23 -4.76 -2.09
C ARG A 80 2.13 -3.90 -3.36
N LEU A 81 3.28 -3.55 -3.93
CA LEU A 81 3.38 -2.77 -5.16
C LEU A 81 4.04 -3.63 -6.22
N TYR A 82 3.32 -3.95 -7.29
CA TYR A 82 3.81 -4.72 -8.42
C TYR A 82 4.00 -3.81 -9.63
N ASN A 83 5.19 -3.87 -10.24
CA ASN A 83 5.44 -3.21 -11.52
C ASN A 83 5.17 -4.19 -12.67
N PRO A 84 4.08 -4.02 -13.45
CA PRO A 84 3.78 -4.88 -14.58
C PRO A 84 4.68 -4.62 -15.80
N SER A 85 5.47 -3.54 -15.81
CA SER A 85 6.38 -3.24 -16.92
C SER A 85 7.44 -4.33 -17.04
N PRO A 86 7.72 -4.83 -18.26
CA PRO A 86 8.79 -5.79 -18.50
C PRO A 86 10.17 -5.13 -18.66
N VAL A 87 10.23 -3.80 -18.78
CA VAL A 87 11.44 -3.08 -19.21
C VAL A 87 11.82 -1.92 -18.30
N ASP A 88 10.85 -1.12 -17.83
CA ASP A 88 11.11 0.12 -17.12
C ASP A 88 10.82 -0.02 -15.62
N SER A 89 11.75 0.43 -14.78
CA SER A 89 11.47 0.66 -13.37
C SER A 89 10.46 1.79 -13.19
N VAL A 90 9.66 1.72 -12.13
CA VAL A 90 8.73 2.79 -11.75
C VAL A 90 9.07 3.33 -10.36
N THR A 91 8.96 4.65 -10.19
CA THR A 91 9.10 5.31 -8.89
C THR A 91 7.72 5.53 -8.30
N VAL A 92 7.52 5.09 -7.05
CA VAL A 92 6.22 5.16 -6.38
C VAL A 92 6.33 5.82 -5.00
N THR A 93 5.44 6.76 -4.71
CA THR A 93 5.15 7.28 -3.37
C THR A 93 3.71 6.89 -3.02
N VAL A 94 3.50 6.33 -1.82
CA VAL A 94 2.17 6.02 -1.29
C VAL A 94 2.01 6.67 0.08
N ASP A 95 0.99 7.52 0.19
CA ASP A 95 0.51 8.06 1.46
C ASP A 95 -0.89 7.48 1.76
N ALA A 96 -1.24 7.29 3.03
CA ALA A 96 -2.54 6.77 3.46
C ALA A 96 -3.09 7.57 4.65
N ASN A 97 -4.40 7.78 4.72
CA ASN A 97 -5.02 8.30 5.96
C ASN A 97 -5.25 7.14 6.94
N ILE A 98 -4.40 7.02 7.96
CA ILE A 98 -4.55 6.01 9.00
C ILE A 98 -4.74 6.74 10.34
N PRO A 99 -5.99 6.93 10.78
CA PRO A 99 -6.27 7.51 12.09
C PRO A 99 -5.70 6.58 13.17
N GLN A 100 -4.85 7.12 14.04
CA GLN A 100 -4.18 6.39 15.15
C GLN A 100 -3.27 5.25 14.67
N LEU A 101 -2.01 5.60 14.39
CA LEU A 101 -0.96 4.62 14.14
C LEU A 101 -0.52 4.02 15.48
N THR A 102 -0.97 2.81 15.81
CA THR A 102 -0.27 1.98 16.79
C THR A 102 0.76 1.17 16.04
N GLU A 103 2.04 1.47 16.25
CA GLU A 103 3.12 0.59 15.80
C GLU A 103 2.89 -0.79 16.42
N THR A 104 2.64 -1.81 15.61
CA THR A 104 2.73 -3.19 16.06
C THR A 104 4.20 -3.47 16.34
N SER A 105 4.54 -3.69 17.61
CA SER A 105 5.89 -4.02 18.08
C SER A 105 6.56 -5.09 17.20
N PRO A 106 7.89 -5.04 17.02
CA PRO A 106 8.62 -6.17 16.47
C PRO A 106 8.45 -7.34 17.44
N GLU A 107 7.95 -8.47 16.94
CA GLU A 107 7.99 -9.75 17.67
C GLU A 107 9.46 -10.08 17.93
N ASN A 108 9.83 -10.17 19.22
CA ASN A 108 11.11 -10.70 19.70
C ASN A 108 11.19 -12.21 19.48
#